data_AF-A0A3S2ZA61-F1
#
_entry.id   AF-A0A3S2ZA61-F1
#
_cell.length_a   1.000
_cell.length_b   1.000
_cell.length_c   1.000
_cell.angle_alpha   90.00
_cell.angle_beta   90.00
_cell.angle_gamma   90.00
#
_symmetry.space_group_name_H-M   'P 1'
#
loop_
_entity.id
_entity.type
_entity.pdbx_description
1 polymer ?
#
loop_
_entity_poly.entity_id
_entity_poly.type
_entity_poly.pdbx_seq_one_letter_code
_entity_poly.pdbx_strand_id
1 'polypeptide(L)'
;MRTYCLIGSVGSILLLFVFFQTVFLNLTPQANAATADGEQCTEGSDCNSNYCYPYPDGRRFCLNRDLNCAMPGLRGVRWGTNTHVNGLKWECRTGQGWVKTGLADGAKCQNSSECSSDYCYPNPDGSNYCLNRNLNCALPGSSGAKWGDRATVEGTTWTCAYGQGWRLANGSMCSVGADCEEGYCYPYIDNKRYCLAKKRNCATPKGEGKSWNTFDKRGREIFTCYKGKGWIQGFHVKFSEFGAGVGKHRDCHQPSCGGIDPSCPIKRLAKKASCEALRETEKLQAKPLQVAIEESLKSAQRSGTYDIPKYIKDKLAPFFPRGIMRIAKYAIGASGMLDVQKLAFKSKRQAIVLGNVIVFKNRQDAERNVGLWAHELEHVLQYDMLGIDGFAQRYVQPGLRGSYNSDRRTIEGAASARREVVCQLTDCQ
;
A
#
# COMPACT_ATOMS: atom_id res chain seq x y z
N MET A 1 -41.44 19.71 42.19
CA MET A 1 -42.77 19.20 41.76
C MET A 1 -42.64 17.69 41.65
N ARG A 2 -43.36 16.79 42.33
CA ARG A 2 -44.39 16.75 43.39
C ARG A 2 -44.18 15.34 44.04
N THR A 3 -43.94 15.23 45.35
CA THR A 3 -44.90 14.72 46.38
C THR A 3 -45.11 13.18 46.34
N TYR A 4 -44.48 12.36 47.20
CA TYR A 4 -44.85 11.88 48.57
C TYR A 4 -46.16 11.06 48.72
N CYS A 5 -46.06 9.79 49.19
CA CYS A 5 -46.77 9.17 50.34
C CYS A 5 -46.55 7.63 50.29
N LEU A 6 -46.01 6.87 51.27
CA LEU A 6 -46.16 6.70 52.74
C LEU A 6 -47.34 5.79 53.21
N ILE A 7 -46.99 4.94 54.21
CA ILE A 7 -47.79 4.23 55.25
C ILE A 7 -48.43 2.90 54.80
N GLY A 8 -48.10 1.71 55.36
CA GLY A 8 -48.27 1.20 56.75
C GLY A 8 -49.58 0.37 56.81
N SER A 9 -49.86 -0.64 57.63
CA SER A 9 -49.23 -1.38 58.74
C SER A 9 -50.27 -2.45 59.18
N VAL A 10 -49.85 -3.48 59.94
CA VAL A 10 -50.65 -4.40 60.81
C VAL A 10 -51.76 -5.24 60.12
N GLY A 11 -51.97 -6.53 60.36
CA GLY A 11 -51.58 -7.48 61.39
C GLY A 11 -52.72 -8.50 61.48
N SER A 12 -52.45 -9.80 61.63
CA SER A 12 -53.44 -10.75 62.17
C SER A 12 -52.75 -12.00 62.69
N ILE A 13 -52.92 -12.16 63.98
CA ILE A 13 -52.55 -13.26 64.87
C ILE A 13 -53.53 -14.41 64.62
N LEU A 14 -53.03 -15.63 64.43
CA LEU A 14 -53.75 -16.82 64.87
C LEU A 14 -52.78 -17.83 65.45
N LEU A 15 -52.84 -17.94 66.78
CA LEU A 15 -52.27 -19.01 67.57
C LEU A 15 -52.96 -20.34 67.25
N LEU A 16 -52.17 -21.40 67.03
CA LEU A 16 -52.59 -22.77 67.30
C LEU A 16 -51.40 -23.56 67.84
N PHE A 17 -51.45 -23.80 69.14
CA PHE A 17 -50.58 -24.69 69.90
C PHE A 17 -50.80 -26.13 69.44
N VAL A 18 -49.73 -26.81 69.00
CA VAL A 18 -49.67 -28.28 68.98
C VAL A 18 -48.30 -28.73 69.49
N PHE A 19 -48.36 -29.42 70.63
CA PHE A 19 -47.39 -30.24 71.35
C PHE A 19 -45.97 -30.41 70.79
N PHE A 20 -45.02 -30.01 71.64
CA PHE A 20 -43.61 -30.42 71.65
C PHE A 20 -43.49 -31.95 71.77
N GLN A 21 -42.90 -32.61 70.76
CA GLN A 21 -42.07 -33.78 70.98
C GLN A 21 -40.64 -33.46 70.53
N THR A 22 -39.75 -33.42 71.51
CA THR A 22 -38.30 -33.32 71.32
C THR A 22 -37.78 -34.61 70.72
N VAL A 23 -37.52 -34.61 69.42
CA VAL A 23 -36.63 -35.59 68.78
C VAL A 23 -35.23 -34.99 68.78
N PHE A 24 -34.37 -35.46 69.69
CA PHE A 24 -32.93 -35.28 69.57
C PHE A 24 -32.44 -36.11 68.38
N LEU A 25 -32.36 -35.50 67.20
CA LEU A 25 -31.56 -36.04 66.10
C LEU A 25 -30.08 -35.85 66.48
N ASN A 26 -29.49 -36.94 66.97
CA ASN A 26 -28.04 -37.11 66.95
C ASN A 26 -27.56 -36.97 65.50
N LEU A 27 -27.07 -35.79 65.14
CA LEU A 27 -26.22 -35.63 63.96
C LEU A 27 -24.89 -36.31 64.28
N THR A 28 -24.83 -37.63 64.04
CA THR A 28 -23.56 -38.30 63.79
C THR A 28 -22.83 -37.53 62.69
N PRO A 29 -21.51 -37.26 62.82
CA PRO A 29 -20.75 -36.75 61.68
C PRO A 29 -20.91 -37.78 60.57
N GLN A 30 -21.53 -37.35 59.47
CA GLN A 30 -21.61 -38.15 58.26
C GLN A 30 -20.17 -38.49 57.90
N ALA A 31 -19.78 -39.75 58.10
CA ALA A 31 -18.52 -40.26 57.61
C ALA A 31 -18.50 -39.89 56.13
N ASN A 32 -17.57 -39.01 55.72
CA ASN A 32 -17.39 -38.64 54.33
C ASN A 32 -17.27 -39.96 53.57
N ALA A 33 -18.28 -40.27 52.75
CA ALA A 33 -18.23 -41.46 51.92
C ALA A 33 -16.95 -41.34 51.11
N ALA A 34 -16.02 -42.29 51.30
CA ALA A 34 -14.71 -42.16 50.70
C ALA A 34 -14.83 -42.04 49.18
N THR A 35 -14.06 -41.12 48.64
CA THR A 35 -14.11 -40.61 47.27
C THR A 35 -13.81 -41.75 46.30
N ALA A 36 -14.56 -41.85 45.20
CA ALA A 36 -14.42 -42.94 44.23
C ALA A 36 -13.14 -42.78 43.40
N ASP A 37 -12.61 -43.89 42.85
CA ASP A 37 -11.45 -43.79 41.96
C ASP A 37 -11.78 -42.89 40.75
N GLY A 38 -10.87 -41.97 40.40
CA GLY A 38 -11.04 -40.99 39.32
C GLY A 38 -11.60 -39.64 39.75
N GLU A 39 -12.09 -39.51 40.99
CA GLU A 39 -12.53 -38.22 41.55
C GLU A 39 -11.36 -37.45 42.18
N GLN A 40 -11.49 -36.13 42.28
CA GLN A 40 -10.43 -35.25 42.77
C GLN A 40 -10.22 -35.44 44.29
N CYS A 41 -8.97 -35.46 44.73
CA CYS A 41 -8.58 -35.63 46.13
C CYS A 41 -7.48 -34.65 46.52
N THR A 42 -7.24 -34.49 47.82
CA THR A 42 -6.13 -33.69 48.37
C THR A 42 -5.07 -34.59 48.98
N GLU A 43 -5.50 -35.63 49.70
CA GLU A 43 -4.65 -36.59 50.40
C GLU A 43 -5.17 -38.02 50.26
N GLY A 44 -4.36 -39.01 50.67
CA GLY A 44 -4.69 -40.42 50.48
C GLY A 44 -6.00 -40.81 51.18
N SER A 45 -6.22 -40.33 52.40
CA SER A 45 -7.41 -40.58 53.23
C SER A 45 -8.74 -40.21 52.58
N ASP A 46 -8.72 -39.32 51.58
CA ASP A 46 -9.93 -38.94 50.86
C ASP A 46 -10.48 -40.08 50.00
N CYS A 47 -9.62 -41.02 49.59
CA CYS A 47 -9.90 -42.05 48.60
C CYS A 47 -10.18 -43.42 49.23
N ASN A 48 -11.15 -44.18 48.69
CA ASN A 48 -11.39 -45.58 49.11
C ASN A 48 -10.13 -46.45 49.01
N SER A 49 -9.28 -46.16 48.02
CA SER A 49 -8.01 -46.85 47.80
C SER A 49 -6.89 -46.40 48.73
N ASN A 50 -7.05 -45.32 49.51
CA ASN A 50 -5.98 -44.55 50.17
C ASN A 50 -4.94 -43.94 49.22
N TYR A 51 -5.17 -43.93 47.90
CA TYR A 51 -4.17 -43.52 46.89
C TYR A 51 -4.63 -42.26 46.17
N CYS A 52 -4.06 -41.12 46.56
CA CYS A 52 -4.29 -39.83 45.93
C CYS A 52 -3.06 -39.37 45.14
N TYR A 53 -3.09 -39.48 43.82
CA TYR A 53 -1.91 -39.29 42.97
C TYR A 53 -2.06 -38.08 42.05
N PRO A 54 -0.95 -37.38 41.74
CA PRO A 54 -0.99 -36.21 40.86
C PRO A 54 -1.33 -36.60 39.42
N TYR A 55 -2.06 -35.70 38.75
CA TYR A 55 -2.32 -35.68 37.32
C TYR A 55 -1.58 -34.49 36.69
N PRO A 56 -1.22 -34.52 35.39
CA PRO A 56 -0.36 -33.50 34.79
C PRO A 56 -0.88 -32.07 34.74
N ASP A 57 -2.15 -31.83 35.09
CA ASP A 57 -2.71 -30.49 35.23
C ASP A 57 -2.45 -29.87 36.62
N GLY A 58 -1.74 -30.59 37.50
CA GLY A 58 -1.39 -30.17 38.86
C GLY A 58 -2.40 -30.59 39.93
N ARG A 59 -3.58 -31.10 39.54
CA ARG A 59 -4.57 -31.64 40.49
C ARG A 59 -4.23 -33.09 40.84
N ARG A 60 -4.86 -33.62 41.88
CA ARG A 60 -4.71 -35.02 42.31
C ARG A 60 -6.05 -35.74 42.23
N PHE A 61 -6.01 -37.03 41.90
CA PHE A 61 -7.21 -37.86 41.77
C PHE A 61 -7.01 -39.21 42.44
N CYS A 62 -8.11 -39.78 42.94
CA CYS A 62 -8.12 -41.10 43.54
C CYS A 62 -7.75 -42.17 42.52
N LEU A 63 -6.79 -43.01 42.85
CA LEU A 63 -6.21 -44.04 41.99
C LEU A 63 -6.47 -45.41 42.58
N ASN A 64 -6.93 -46.35 41.78
CA ASN A 64 -7.03 -47.74 42.20
C ASN A 64 -5.64 -48.34 42.49
N ARG A 65 -5.50 -49.13 43.56
CA ARG A 65 -4.21 -49.69 44.00
C ARG A 65 -3.51 -50.58 42.96
N ASP A 66 -4.27 -51.19 42.05
CA ASP A 66 -3.73 -52.08 41.01
C ASP A 66 -3.28 -51.36 39.74
N LEU A 67 -3.32 -50.02 39.73
CA LEU A 67 -2.99 -49.19 38.58
C LEU A 67 -1.84 -48.24 38.88
N ASN A 68 -1.32 -47.58 37.85
CA ASN A 68 -0.03 -46.91 37.91
C ASN A 68 -0.15 -45.38 37.98
N CYS A 69 -1.13 -44.78 37.30
CA CYS A 69 -1.29 -43.33 37.26
C CYS A 69 -2.75 -42.90 37.41
N ALA A 70 -2.97 -41.85 38.20
CA ALA A 70 -4.27 -41.22 38.38
C ALA A 70 -4.78 -40.62 37.07
N MET A 71 -6.08 -40.73 36.79
CA MET A 71 -6.69 -40.23 35.56
C MET A 71 -8.10 -39.69 35.87
N PRO A 72 -8.43 -38.43 35.55
CA PRO A 72 -9.73 -37.86 35.87
C PRO A 72 -10.89 -38.68 35.30
N GLY A 73 -11.87 -39.00 36.13
CA GLY A 73 -13.07 -39.76 35.75
C GLY A 73 -12.85 -41.25 35.46
N LEU A 74 -11.65 -41.77 35.67
CA LEU A 74 -11.32 -43.18 35.50
C LEU A 74 -10.66 -43.73 36.76
N ARG A 75 -10.73 -45.04 36.97
CA ARG A 75 -10.06 -45.71 38.10
C ARG A 75 -8.52 -45.58 38.13
N GLY A 76 -7.94 -44.89 37.16
CA GLY A 76 -6.51 -44.83 36.85
C GLY A 76 -6.20 -45.57 35.56
N VAL A 77 -4.93 -45.54 35.16
CA VAL A 77 -4.42 -46.19 33.95
C VAL A 77 -3.18 -47.04 34.22
N ARG A 78 -2.93 -48.02 33.36
CA ARG A 78 -1.73 -48.85 33.40
C ARG A 78 -0.51 -48.09 32.85
N TRP A 79 0.68 -48.51 33.26
CA TRP A 79 1.93 -48.05 32.69
C TRP A 79 1.96 -48.20 31.16
N GLY A 80 2.68 -47.32 30.47
CA GLY A 80 2.71 -47.20 29.01
C GLY A 80 1.54 -46.41 28.40
N THR A 81 0.51 -46.07 29.21
CA THR A 81 -0.56 -45.18 28.74
C THR A 81 -0.01 -43.79 28.46
N ASN A 82 -0.36 -43.22 27.32
CA ASN A 82 -0.01 -41.85 26.95
C ASN A 82 -1.24 -40.94 27.06
N THR A 83 -1.04 -39.69 27.46
CA THR A 83 -2.08 -38.66 27.48
C THR A 83 -1.51 -37.30 27.07
N HIS A 84 -2.40 -36.37 26.71
CA HIS A 84 -2.06 -34.98 26.42
C HIS A 84 -2.75 -34.05 27.40
N VAL A 85 -1.96 -33.25 28.12
CA VAL A 85 -2.46 -32.31 29.12
C VAL A 85 -1.69 -31.01 28.99
N ASN A 86 -2.43 -29.89 28.95
CA ASN A 86 -1.88 -28.55 28.69
C ASN A 86 -1.00 -28.49 27.43
N GLY A 87 -1.37 -29.29 26.42
CA GLY A 87 -0.64 -29.39 25.16
C GLY A 87 0.72 -30.06 25.29
N LEU A 88 0.99 -30.83 26.34
CA LEU A 88 2.22 -31.62 26.52
C LEU A 88 1.87 -33.12 26.60
N LYS A 89 2.74 -33.97 26.07
CA LYS A 89 2.64 -35.42 26.09
C LYS A 89 3.21 -35.97 27.39
N TRP A 90 2.46 -36.86 28.00
CA TRP A 90 2.82 -37.53 29.25
C TRP A 90 2.67 -39.03 29.09
N GLU A 91 3.63 -39.78 29.61
CA GLU A 91 3.61 -41.23 29.66
C GLU A 91 3.47 -41.68 31.12
N CYS A 92 2.52 -42.58 31.38
CA CYS A 92 2.40 -43.22 32.67
C CYS A 92 3.53 -44.24 32.86
N ARG A 93 4.42 -44.04 33.83
CA ARG A 93 5.56 -44.90 34.11
C ARG A 93 5.47 -45.52 35.50
N THR A 94 5.78 -46.82 35.59
CA THR A 94 5.77 -47.58 36.84
C THR A 94 6.65 -46.90 37.89
N GLY A 95 6.08 -46.61 39.06
CA GLY A 95 6.79 -46.00 40.20
C GLY A 95 7.10 -44.50 40.06
N GLN A 96 6.83 -43.89 38.91
CA GLN A 96 7.09 -42.47 38.64
C GLN A 96 5.80 -41.66 38.41
N GLY A 97 4.68 -42.32 38.11
CA GLY A 97 3.45 -41.64 37.74
C GLY A 97 3.53 -41.08 36.32
N TRP A 98 2.91 -39.92 36.09
CA TRP A 98 2.97 -39.25 34.79
C TRP A 98 4.30 -38.54 34.60
N VAL A 99 5.04 -38.92 33.55
CA VAL A 99 6.30 -38.29 33.17
C VAL A 99 6.13 -37.61 31.82
N LYS A 100 6.55 -36.34 31.72
CA LYS A 100 6.54 -35.60 30.45
C LYS A 100 7.49 -36.27 29.47
N THR A 101 7.03 -36.54 28.25
CA THR A 101 7.81 -37.20 27.21
C THR A 101 7.84 -36.39 25.92
N GLY A 102 8.90 -36.59 25.14
CA GLY A 102 9.14 -35.86 23.89
C GLY A 102 10.08 -34.66 24.06
N LEU A 103 10.48 -34.10 22.93
CA LEU A 103 11.36 -32.94 22.84
C LEU A 103 10.65 -31.69 23.39
N ALA A 104 11.42 -30.81 24.03
CA ALA A 104 10.91 -29.53 24.53
C ALA A 104 10.65 -28.56 23.37
N ASP A 105 9.77 -27.57 23.57
CA ASP A 105 9.56 -26.50 22.60
C ASP A 105 10.92 -25.81 22.28
N GLY A 106 11.11 -25.48 21.01
CA GLY A 106 12.35 -24.89 20.49
C GLY A 106 13.46 -25.88 20.17
N ALA A 107 13.30 -27.17 20.47
CA ALA A 107 14.22 -28.23 20.03
C ALA A 107 13.97 -28.62 18.56
N LYS A 108 15.02 -29.02 17.83
CA LYS A 108 14.89 -29.53 16.46
C LYS A 108 14.13 -30.85 16.45
N CYS A 109 13.21 -31.01 15.51
CA CYS A 109 12.40 -32.22 15.33
C CYS A 109 12.32 -32.60 13.84
N GLN A 110 12.00 -33.86 13.55
CA GLN A 110 11.71 -34.31 12.18
C GLN A 110 10.21 -34.43 11.93
N ASN A 111 9.45 -34.87 12.93
CA ASN A 111 8.01 -35.02 12.85
C ASN A 111 7.34 -34.60 14.15
N SER A 112 6.03 -34.37 14.06
CA SER A 112 5.19 -33.90 15.15
C SER A 112 5.26 -34.80 16.39
N SER A 113 5.32 -36.13 16.23
CA SER A 113 5.29 -37.07 17.36
C SER A 113 6.52 -37.07 18.26
N GLU A 114 7.63 -36.50 17.79
CA GLU A 114 8.86 -36.31 18.58
C GLU A 114 8.70 -35.20 19.63
N CYS A 115 7.82 -34.23 19.39
CA CYS A 115 7.64 -33.09 20.26
C CYS A 115 6.71 -33.42 21.42
N SER A 116 7.04 -32.91 22.61
CA SER A 116 6.11 -32.95 23.74
C SER A 116 4.77 -32.31 23.36
N SER A 117 4.77 -31.32 22.47
CA SER A 117 3.58 -30.62 22.05
C SER A 117 2.78 -31.26 20.92
N ASP A 118 3.29 -32.37 20.36
CA ASP A 118 2.98 -32.90 19.03
C ASP A 118 3.11 -31.91 17.87
N TYR A 119 3.69 -30.71 18.06
CA TYR A 119 3.76 -29.69 17.01
C TYR A 119 5.19 -29.48 16.57
N CYS A 120 5.54 -30.04 15.41
CA CYS A 120 6.81 -29.84 14.75
C CYS A 120 6.59 -29.01 13.48
N TYR A 121 7.00 -27.73 13.50
CA TYR A 121 6.71 -26.78 12.44
C TYR A 121 8.00 -26.25 11.81
N PRO A 122 7.97 -25.91 10.51
CA PRO A 122 9.15 -25.38 9.81
C PRO A 122 9.53 -23.99 10.31
N ASN A 123 10.83 -23.73 10.30
CA ASN A 123 11.44 -22.42 10.53
C ASN A 123 12.16 -21.94 9.26
N PRO A 124 12.31 -20.61 9.06
CA PRO A 124 13.05 -20.04 7.93
C PRO A 124 14.49 -20.53 7.75
N ASP A 125 15.14 -21.07 8.78
CA ASP A 125 16.48 -21.67 8.67
C ASP A 125 16.51 -23.04 7.97
N GLY A 126 15.36 -23.54 7.51
CA GLY A 126 15.20 -24.82 6.81
C GLY A 126 15.05 -26.03 7.74
N SER A 127 15.14 -25.86 9.06
CA SER A 127 14.88 -26.92 10.04
C SER A 127 13.46 -26.82 10.60
N ASN A 128 12.96 -27.93 11.17
CA ASN A 128 11.72 -27.91 11.94
C ASN A 128 12.04 -27.87 13.44
N TYR A 129 11.18 -27.19 14.20
CA TYR A 129 11.33 -27.11 15.66
C TYR A 129 10.00 -27.38 16.36
N CYS A 130 10.09 -27.94 17.56
CA CYS A 130 8.95 -28.12 18.43
C CYS A 130 8.36 -26.77 18.84
N LEU A 131 7.05 -26.66 18.81
CA LEU A 131 6.30 -25.43 18.99
C LEU A 131 5.22 -25.65 20.05
N ASN A 132 5.00 -24.69 20.93
CA ASN A 132 3.87 -24.72 21.83
C ASN A 132 2.54 -24.74 21.05
N ARG A 133 1.61 -25.62 21.43
CA ARG A 133 0.33 -25.81 20.73
C ARG A 133 -0.52 -24.55 20.59
N ASN A 134 -0.33 -23.56 21.45
CA ASN A 134 -1.07 -22.30 21.46
C ASN A 134 -0.39 -21.18 20.64
N LEU A 135 0.76 -21.45 20.03
CA LEU A 135 1.53 -20.52 19.21
C LEU A 135 1.46 -20.91 17.73
N ASN A 136 1.99 -20.06 16.85
CA ASN A 136 1.71 -20.14 15.41
C ASN A 136 2.94 -20.51 14.59
N CYS A 137 4.14 -20.18 15.05
CA CYS A 137 5.36 -20.40 14.28
C CYS A 137 6.51 -20.89 15.16
N ALA A 138 7.24 -21.90 14.69
CA ALA A 138 8.33 -22.49 15.44
C ALA A 138 9.58 -21.58 15.45
N LEU A 139 10.28 -21.53 16.58
CA LEU A 139 11.50 -20.74 16.76
C LEU A 139 12.54 -21.54 17.55
N PRO A 140 13.81 -21.57 17.11
CA PRO A 140 14.86 -22.28 17.81
C PRO A 140 15.03 -21.76 19.24
N GLY A 141 15.11 -22.68 20.20
CA GLY A 141 15.38 -22.36 21.61
C GLY A 141 14.28 -21.58 22.35
N SER A 142 13.07 -21.48 21.80
CA SER A 142 11.94 -20.80 22.44
C SER A 142 10.63 -21.58 22.26
N SER A 143 9.60 -21.22 23.02
CA SER A 143 8.27 -21.84 22.88
C SER A 143 7.62 -21.64 21.50
N GLY A 144 8.09 -20.68 20.71
CA GLY A 144 7.52 -20.27 19.42
C GLY A 144 7.12 -18.80 19.37
N ALA A 145 6.51 -18.40 18.26
CA ALA A 145 6.04 -17.04 18.00
C ALA A 145 4.51 -16.95 17.89
N LYS A 146 3.98 -15.80 18.30
CA LYS A 146 2.57 -15.44 18.12
C LYS A 146 2.32 -14.93 16.70
N TRP A 147 1.06 -14.98 16.29
CA TRP A 147 0.63 -14.37 15.03
C TRP A 147 1.01 -12.88 15.01
N GLY A 148 1.62 -12.44 13.89
CA GLY A 148 2.07 -11.07 13.68
C GLY A 148 3.51 -10.79 14.14
N ASP A 149 4.13 -11.69 14.89
CA ASP A 149 5.55 -11.57 15.27
C ASP A 149 6.43 -11.62 14.02
N ARG A 150 7.57 -10.94 14.07
CA ARG A 150 8.54 -10.89 12.96
C ARG A 150 9.88 -11.47 13.37
N ALA A 151 10.54 -12.12 12.43
CA ALA A 151 11.90 -12.62 12.57
C ALA A 151 12.72 -12.29 11.33
N THR A 152 14.01 -12.04 11.50
CA THR A 152 14.95 -11.86 10.39
C THR A 152 15.95 -13.00 10.42
N VAL A 153 15.97 -13.80 9.35
CA VAL A 153 16.87 -14.94 9.19
C VAL A 153 17.62 -14.74 7.88
N GLU A 154 18.95 -14.77 7.93
CA GLU A 154 19.84 -14.53 6.78
C GLU A 154 19.52 -13.24 5.99
N GLY A 155 19.10 -12.19 6.70
CA GLY A 155 18.74 -10.90 6.10
C GLY A 155 17.36 -10.85 5.41
N THR A 156 16.60 -11.95 5.43
CA THR A 156 15.21 -12.00 4.96
C THR A 156 14.27 -11.83 6.14
N THR A 157 13.27 -10.96 6.02
CA THR A 157 12.27 -10.73 7.05
C THR A 157 11.05 -11.60 6.81
N TRP A 158 10.63 -12.29 7.88
CA TRP A 158 9.49 -13.18 7.93
C TRP A 158 8.49 -12.67 8.96
N THR A 159 7.21 -12.89 8.69
CA THR A 159 6.10 -12.64 9.60
C THR A 159 5.41 -13.96 9.94
N CYS A 160 5.08 -14.14 11.21
CA CYS A 160 4.36 -15.31 11.67
C CYS A 160 2.88 -15.22 11.28
N ALA A 161 2.45 -16.06 10.34
CA ALA A 161 1.08 -16.08 9.82
C ALA A 161 0.23 -17.13 10.57
N TYR A 162 -0.99 -16.75 10.92
CA TYR A 162 -1.91 -17.59 11.67
C TYR A 162 -2.19 -18.91 10.94
N GLY A 163 -1.89 -20.05 11.59
CA GLY A 163 -2.09 -21.39 11.04
C GLY A 163 -1.25 -21.74 9.80
N GLN A 164 -0.30 -20.88 9.42
CA GLN A 164 0.50 -21.06 8.20
C GLN A 164 2.01 -21.08 8.45
N GLY A 165 2.44 -20.78 9.68
CA GLY A 165 3.86 -20.67 10.01
C GLY A 165 4.47 -19.37 9.48
N TRP A 166 5.79 -19.39 9.28
CA TRP A 166 6.53 -18.22 8.81
C TRP A 166 6.26 -17.94 7.33
N ARG A 167 5.89 -16.69 7.01
CA ARG A 167 5.71 -16.18 5.65
C ARG A 167 6.64 -15.01 5.40
N LEU A 168 7.02 -14.78 4.15
CA LEU A 168 7.82 -13.63 3.75
C LEU A 168 7.05 -12.34 4.03
N ALA A 169 7.69 -11.41 4.74
CA ALA A 169 7.13 -10.09 4.99
C ALA A 169 7.04 -9.27 3.68
N ASN A 170 6.18 -8.25 3.68
CA ASN A 170 6.07 -7.34 2.55
C ASN A 170 7.44 -6.71 2.20
N GLY A 171 7.76 -6.69 0.91
CA GLY A 171 9.03 -6.20 0.39
C GLY A 171 10.19 -7.21 0.39
N SER A 172 9.98 -8.41 0.94
CA SER A 172 10.87 -9.56 0.77
C SER A 172 10.72 -10.15 -0.64
N MET A 173 11.82 -10.68 -1.18
CA MET A 173 11.82 -11.29 -2.52
C MET A 173 11.08 -12.62 -2.50
N CYS A 174 10.18 -12.85 -3.46
CA CYS A 174 9.28 -14.01 -3.47
C CYS A 174 9.27 -14.71 -4.82
N SER A 175 8.83 -15.97 -4.85
CA SER A 175 8.61 -16.71 -6.10
C SER A 175 7.12 -16.75 -6.44
N VAL A 176 6.28 -17.06 -5.45
CA VAL A 176 4.82 -17.17 -5.60
C VAL A 176 4.09 -16.43 -4.48
N GLY A 177 2.80 -16.16 -4.69
CA GLY A 177 1.98 -15.46 -3.71
C GLY A 177 1.90 -16.18 -2.36
N ALA A 178 1.88 -17.52 -2.37
CA ALA A 178 1.82 -18.35 -1.16
C ALA A 178 3.02 -18.18 -0.22
N ASP A 179 4.14 -17.64 -0.71
CA ASP A 179 5.31 -17.37 0.12
C ASP A 179 5.07 -16.15 1.02
N CYS A 180 4.21 -15.22 0.60
CA CYS A 180 4.03 -13.89 1.19
C CYS A 180 2.96 -13.85 2.29
N GLU A 181 3.18 -13.03 3.32
CA GLU A 181 2.27 -12.88 4.47
C GLU A 181 0.84 -12.47 4.08
N GLU A 182 0.69 -11.70 3.00
CA GLU A 182 -0.61 -11.26 2.49
C GLU A 182 -1.02 -11.95 1.18
N GLY A 183 -0.23 -12.92 0.69
CA GLY A 183 -0.58 -13.72 -0.49
C GLY A 183 -0.26 -13.09 -1.85
N TYR A 184 0.36 -11.90 -1.90
CA TYR A 184 0.64 -11.19 -3.14
C TYR A 184 2.14 -11.12 -3.42
N CYS A 185 2.58 -11.74 -4.52
CA CYS A 185 3.95 -11.70 -5.01
C CYS A 185 3.97 -11.03 -6.39
N TYR A 186 4.46 -9.80 -6.50
CA TYR A 186 4.33 -8.98 -7.72
C TYR A 186 5.71 -8.57 -8.25
N PRO A 187 5.86 -8.42 -9.59
CA PRO A 187 7.10 -7.97 -10.18
C PRO A 187 7.44 -6.52 -9.80
N TYR A 188 8.73 -6.26 -9.65
CA TYR A 188 9.32 -4.93 -9.53
C TYR A 188 10.16 -4.61 -10.78
N ILE A 189 10.62 -3.36 -10.88
CA ILE A 189 11.32 -2.82 -12.04
C ILE A 189 12.68 -3.50 -12.29
N ASP A 190 13.23 -4.23 -11.33
CA ASP A 190 14.49 -4.98 -11.44
C ASP A 190 14.30 -6.42 -11.95
N ASN A 191 13.10 -6.74 -12.48
CA ASN A 191 12.69 -8.06 -12.96
C ASN A 191 12.60 -9.15 -11.88
N LYS A 192 12.73 -8.79 -10.59
CA LYS A 192 12.47 -9.70 -9.47
C LYS A 192 11.05 -9.50 -8.97
N ARG A 193 10.56 -10.43 -8.17
CA ARG A 193 9.23 -10.35 -7.53
C ARG A 193 9.38 -10.13 -6.04
N TYR A 194 8.47 -9.34 -5.48
CA TYR A 194 8.48 -8.99 -4.07
C TYR A 194 7.07 -9.10 -3.48
N CYS A 195 7.02 -9.44 -2.19
CA CYS A 195 5.77 -9.49 -1.43
C CYS A 195 5.14 -8.11 -1.35
N LEU A 196 3.83 -8.04 -1.61
CA LEU A 196 3.06 -6.82 -1.74
C LEU A 196 1.94 -6.81 -0.70
N ALA A 197 1.78 -5.70 0.02
CA ALA A 197 0.65 -5.55 0.92
C ALA A 197 -0.67 -5.51 0.11
N LYS A 198 -1.72 -6.16 0.60
CA LYS A 198 -3.04 -6.32 -0.06
C LYS A 198 -3.67 -5.01 -0.53
N LYS A 199 -3.41 -3.91 0.19
CA LYS A 199 -3.94 -2.57 -0.10
C LYS A 199 -3.12 -1.79 -1.12
N ARG A 200 -1.98 -2.31 -1.59
CA ARG A 200 -1.05 -1.65 -2.50
C ARG A 200 -1.24 -2.15 -3.93
N ASN A 201 -0.55 -1.50 -4.88
CA ASN A 201 -0.74 -1.75 -6.30
C ASN A 201 0.54 -2.22 -7.01
N CYS A 202 1.72 -1.82 -6.54
CA CYS A 202 2.98 -2.20 -7.14
C CYS A 202 4.02 -2.55 -6.06
N ALA A 203 4.72 -3.67 -6.23
CA ALA A 203 5.68 -4.16 -5.24
C ALA A 203 6.95 -3.33 -5.23
N THR A 204 7.63 -3.27 -4.08
CA THR A 204 8.92 -2.60 -3.94
C THR A 204 9.81 -3.41 -3.01
N PRO A 205 11.13 -3.47 -3.22
CA PRO A 205 12.04 -4.09 -2.28
C PRO A 205 12.00 -3.35 -0.94
N LYS A 206 12.05 -4.10 0.17
CA LYS A 206 12.16 -3.56 1.54
C LYS A 206 11.04 -2.56 1.92
N GLY A 207 9.81 -2.80 1.48
CA GLY A 207 8.65 -2.01 1.88
C GLY A 207 7.31 -2.63 1.48
N GLU A 208 6.22 -2.05 1.95
CA GLU A 208 4.85 -2.56 1.71
C GLU A 208 4.41 -2.55 0.24
N GLY A 209 5.12 -1.83 -0.63
CA GLY A 209 4.71 -1.49 -1.99
C GLY A 209 4.16 -0.07 -2.10
N LYS A 210 3.79 0.32 -3.32
CA LYS A 210 3.28 1.66 -3.65
C LYS A 210 1.82 1.64 -4.08
N SER A 211 1.15 2.75 -3.83
CA SER A 211 -0.20 3.03 -4.35
C SER A 211 -0.15 3.35 -5.84
N TRP A 212 -1.28 3.22 -6.53
CA TRP A 212 -1.40 3.62 -7.94
C TRP A 212 -1.00 5.09 -8.18
N ASN A 213 -0.53 5.39 -9.39
CA ASN A 213 -0.06 6.70 -9.82
C ASN A 213 1.21 7.22 -9.09
N THR A 214 2.02 6.32 -8.56
CA THR A 214 3.39 6.62 -8.09
C THR A 214 4.43 6.22 -9.15
N PHE A 215 5.66 6.68 -8.97
CA PHE A 215 6.76 6.45 -9.91
C PHE A 215 7.96 5.80 -9.23
N ASP A 216 8.72 5.01 -9.99
CA ASP A 216 10.03 4.49 -9.61
C ASP A 216 10.97 4.47 -10.82
N LYS A 217 12.27 4.29 -10.57
CA LYS A 217 13.32 4.44 -11.59
C LYS A 217 14.29 3.28 -11.60
N ARG A 218 14.68 2.86 -12.80
CA ARG A 218 15.82 1.96 -13.04
C ARG A 218 16.79 2.64 -14.00
N GLY A 219 17.88 3.19 -13.48
CA GLY A 219 18.77 4.04 -14.26
C GLY A 219 18.05 5.28 -14.79
N ARG A 220 17.91 5.40 -16.12
CA ARG A 220 17.17 6.48 -16.79
C ARG A 220 15.72 6.11 -17.11
N GLU A 221 15.33 4.86 -16.94
CA GLU A 221 13.98 4.38 -17.22
C GLU A 221 13.04 4.73 -16.06
N ILE A 222 11.86 5.25 -16.37
CA ILE A 222 10.82 5.59 -15.41
C ILE A 222 9.65 4.62 -15.55
N PHE A 223 9.22 4.09 -14.42
CA PHE A 223 8.08 3.19 -14.31
C PHE A 223 6.98 3.89 -13.51
N THR A 224 5.75 3.77 -14.00
CA THR A 224 4.54 4.27 -13.35
C THR A 224 3.77 3.09 -12.78
N CYS A 225 3.28 3.24 -11.55
CA CYS A 225 2.50 2.22 -10.88
C CYS A 225 1.02 2.28 -11.33
N TYR A 226 0.52 1.20 -11.93
CA TYR A 226 -0.86 1.08 -12.38
C TYR A 226 -1.66 0.08 -11.55
N LYS A 227 -2.90 0.46 -11.20
CA LYS A 227 -3.83 -0.41 -10.46
C LYS A 227 -4.07 -1.71 -11.23
N GLY A 228 -3.80 -2.84 -10.58
CA GLY A 228 -4.01 -4.18 -11.14
C GLY A 228 -3.02 -4.60 -12.24
N LYS A 229 -2.05 -3.74 -12.60
CA LYS A 229 -1.06 -4.02 -13.65
C LYS A 229 0.38 -3.97 -13.14
N GLY A 230 0.62 -3.42 -11.95
CA GLY A 230 1.96 -3.28 -11.40
C GLY A 230 2.75 -2.14 -12.04
N TRP A 231 4.08 -2.25 -11.99
CA TRP A 231 4.98 -1.27 -12.61
C TRP A 231 4.95 -1.42 -14.13
N ILE A 232 4.57 -0.34 -14.81
CA ILE A 232 4.63 -0.26 -16.27
C ILE A 232 5.60 0.87 -16.60
N GLN A 233 6.55 0.60 -17.49
CA GLN A 233 7.41 1.64 -18.05
C GLN A 233 6.53 2.70 -18.73
N GLY A 234 6.52 3.96 -18.25
CA GLY A 234 5.54 4.95 -18.72
C GLY A 234 5.75 6.38 -18.20
N PHE A 235 5.44 7.38 -19.05
CA PHE A 235 5.85 8.78 -18.97
C PHE A 235 4.75 9.73 -18.46
N HIS A 236 4.84 10.19 -17.21
CA HIS A 236 4.24 11.47 -16.74
C HIS A 236 5.36 12.51 -16.50
N VAL A 237 6.21 12.74 -17.48
CA VAL A 237 7.22 13.80 -17.38
C VAL A 237 6.54 15.14 -17.69
N LYS A 238 6.79 16.16 -16.87
CA LYS A 238 6.60 17.57 -17.26
C LYS A 238 7.72 17.88 -18.25
N PHE A 239 7.41 17.94 -19.54
CA PHE A 239 8.41 18.29 -20.55
C PHE A 239 8.58 19.80 -20.63
N SER A 240 7.50 20.54 -20.42
CA SER A 240 7.54 21.99 -20.27
C SER A 240 7.87 22.38 -18.83
N GLU A 241 9.13 22.79 -18.59
CA GLU A 241 9.62 23.32 -17.31
C GLU A 241 9.82 24.82 -17.39
N PHE A 242 8.71 25.54 -17.26
CA PHE A 242 8.68 26.98 -17.43
C PHE A 242 9.14 27.69 -16.15
N GLY A 243 10.45 27.95 -16.04
CA GLY A 243 11.05 28.84 -15.03
C GLY A 243 10.61 30.30 -15.15
N ALA A 244 11.23 31.19 -14.35
CA ALA A 244 10.97 32.64 -14.17
C ALA A 244 10.03 33.23 -15.23
N GLY A 245 8.79 33.55 -14.84
CA GLY A 245 7.75 33.85 -15.80
C GLY A 245 8.07 35.05 -16.70
N VAL A 246 7.48 35.03 -17.89
CA VAL A 246 7.56 36.08 -18.91
C VAL A 246 6.26 36.84 -18.91
N GLY A 247 6.32 38.16 -19.14
CA GLY A 247 5.16 39.03 -19.19
C GLY A 247 4.22 38.83 -18.01
N LYS A 248 2.97 38.41 -18.24
CA LYS A 248 1.96 38.24 -17.18
C LYS A 248 2.36 37.25 -16.09
N HIS A 249 3.22 36.29 -16.39
CA HIS A 249 3.69 35.29 -15.43
C HIS A 249 4.96 35.74 -14.68
N ARG A 250 5.55 36.88 -15.05
CA ARG A 250 6.74 37.44 -14.40
C ARG A 250 6.38 37.93 -13.00
N ASP A 251 6.99 37.31 -11.99
CA ASP A 251 6.87 37.75 -10.60
C ASP A 251 7.91 38.83 -10.28
N CYS A 252 7.42 40.06 -10.05
CA CYS A 252 8.22 41.21 -9.68
C CYS A 252 8.27 41.47 -8.16
N HIS A 253 7.74 40.55 -7.34
CA HIS A 253 7.74 40.66 -5.88
C HIS A 253 8.91 39.94 -5.21
N GLN A 254 9.84 39.39 -5.99
CA GLN A 254 10.96 38.63 -5.42
C GLN A 254 11.87 39.51 -4.56
N PRO A 255 12.21 39.08 -3.32
CA PRO A 255 13.08 39.84 -2.44
C PRO A 255 14.47 39.99 -3.07
N SER A 256 14.92 41.23 -3.21
CA SER A 256 16.18 41.55 -3.90
C SER A 256 17.39 41.69 -2.99
N CYS A 257 17.20 41.65 -1.67
CA CYS A 257 18.23 41.82 -0.65
C CYS A 257 17.75 41.23 0.68
N GLY A 258 18.68 40.63 1.43
CA GLY A 258 18.51 40.19 2.82
C GLY A 258 19.54 40.85 3.73
N GLY A 259 19.22 41.00 5.02
CA GLY A 259 20.09 41.63 6.03
C GLY A 259 19.80 43.12 6.31
N ILE A 260 20.63 43.73 7.17
CA ILE A 260 20.58 45.14 7.58
C ILE A 260 21.33 46.00 6.53
N ASP A 261 20.87 45.99 5.28
CA ASP A 261 21.37 46.93 4.25
C ASP A 261 20.42 48.15 4.20
N PRO A 262 20.83 49.35 4.63
CA PRO A 262 19.98 50.54 4.63
C PRO A 262 19.59 51.00 3.21
N SER A 263 20.31 50.57 2.16
CA SER A 263 19.95 50.84 0.76
C SER A 263 18.94 49.84 0.18
N CYS A 264 18.60 48.78 0.94
CA CYS A 264 17.71 47.70 0.50
C CYS A 264 16.31 48.19 0.05
N PRO A 265 15.66 49.18 0.70
CA PRO A 265 14.37 49.71 0.24
C PRO A 265 14.43 50.31 -1.18
N ILE A 266 15.45 51.13 -1.47
CA ILE A 266 15.62 51.76 -2.79
C ILE A 266 15.99 50.73 -3.85
N LYS A 267 16.90 49.78 -3.53
CA LYS A 267 17.24 48.67 -4.44
C LYS A 267 16.04 47.80 -4.78
N ARG A 268 15.16 47.52 -3.80
CA ARG A 268 13.91 46.78 -4.02
C ARG A 268 12.97 47.53 -4.95
N LEU A 269 12.77 48.83 -4.72
CA LEU A 269 11.90 49.65 -5.54
C LEU A 269 12.40 49.72 -6.99
N ALA A 270 13.69 50.00 -7.20
CA ALA A 270 14.29 50.07 -8.52
C ALA A 270 14.21 48.73 -9.27
N LYS A 271 14.51 47.61 -8.60
CA LYS A 271 14.41 46.27 -9.20
C LYS A 271 12.96 45.90 -9.54
N LYS A 272 12.01 46.23 -8.66
CA LYS A 272 10.58 46.02 -8.91
C LYS A 272 10.12 46.82 -10.12
N ALA A 273 10.42 48.12 -10.17
CA ALA A 273 10.04 48.98 -11.29
C ALA A 273 10.66 48.51 -12.62
N SER A 274 11.94 48.14 -12.63
CA SER A 274 12.60 47.56 -13.81
C SER A 274 11.95 46.25 -14.26
N CYS A 275 11.60 45.38 -13.31
CA CYS A 275 10.88 44.14 -13.60
C CYS A 275 9.48 44.39 -14.17
N GLU A 276 8.73 45.33 -13.62
CA GLU A 276 7.39 45.69 -14.08
C GLU A 276 7.43 46.31 -15.49
N ALA A 277 8.39 47.19 -15.75
CA ALA A 277 8.62 47.75 -17.08
C ALA A 277 8.95 46.66 -18.12
N LEU A 278 9.80 45.69 -17.76
CA LEU A 278 10.10 44.54 -18.62
C LEU A 278 8.84 43.68 -18.83
N ARG A 279 8.08 43.39 -17.78
CA ARG A 279 6.82 42.63 -17.85
C ARG A 279 5.83 43.26 -18.83
N GLU A 280 5.62 44.57 -18.76
CA GLU A 280 4.68 45.24 -19.66
C GLU A 280 5.22 45.31 -21.10
N THR A 281 6.53 45.52 -21.27
CA THR A 281 7.17 45.45 -22.59
C THR A 281 6.98 44.08 -23.24
N GLU A 282 7.20 42.99 -22.50
CA GLU A 282 7.02 41.61 -23.00
C GLU A 282 5.55 41.32 -23.37
N LYS A 283 4.58 41.84 -22.60
CA LYS A 283 3.16 41.72 -22.93
C LYS A 283 2.82 42.46 -24.22
N LEU A 284 3.32 43.69 -24.39
CA LEU A 284 3.08 44.49 -25.59
C LEU A 284 3.71 43.87 -26.84
N GLN A 285 4.95 43.40 -26.74
CA GLN A 285 5.66 42.73 -27.85
C GLN A 285 4.94 41.46 -28.31
N ALA A 286 4.29 40.74 -27.41
CA ALA A 286 3.59 39.50 -27.72
C ALA A 286 2.20 39.71 -28.35
N LYS A 287 1.63 40.91 -28.22
CA LYS A 287 0.23 41.17 -28.60
C LYS A 287 -0.08 40.87 -30.07
N PRO A 288 0.77 41.23 -31.05
CA PRO A 288 0.52 40.89 -32.45
C PRO A 288 0.41 39.37 -32.67
N LEU A 289 1.30 38.57 -32.05
CA LEU A 289 1.26 37.11 -32.16
C LEU A 289 0.02 36.53 -31.47
N GLN A 290 -0.33 37.02 -30.29
CA GLN A 290 -1.54 36.60 -29.57
C GLN A 290 -2.79 36.78 -30.45
N VAL A 291 -3.00 37.98 -30.99
CA VAL A 291 -4.16 38.29 -31.84
C VAL A 291 -4.17 37.41 -33.08
N ALA A 292 -3.00 37.20 -33.69
CA ALA A 292 -2.88 36.36 -34.86
C ALA A 292 -3.25 34.89 -34.55
N ILE A 293 -2.84 34.34 -33.39
CA ILE A 293 -3.24 32.99 -32.95
C ILE A 293 -4.75 32.92 -32.70
N GLU A 294 -5.34 33.90 -32.01
CA GLU A 294 -6.78 33.93 -31.70
C GLU A 294 -7.64 33.98 -32.97
N GLU A 295 -7.29 34.83 -33.93
CA GLU A 295 -8.02 34.92 -35.20
C GLU A 295 -7.82 33.67 -36.07
N SER A 296 -6.61 33.12 -36.07
CA SER A 296 -6.29 31.86 -36.75
C SER A 296 -7.09 30.68 -36.17
N LEU A 297 -7.23 30.62 -34.84
CA LEU A 297 -8.02 29.60 -34.14
C LEU A 297 -9.49 29.69 -34.52
N LYS A 298 -10.07 30.89 -34.46
CA LYS A 298 -11.47 31.12 -34.88
C LYS A 298 -11.68 30.71 -36.34
N SER A 299 -10.73 31.02 -37.22
CA SER A 299 -10.80 30.63 -38.62
C SER A 299 -10.78 29.11 -38.80
N ALA A 300 -9.85 28.42 -38.14
CA ALA A 300 -9.78 26.96 -38.17
C ALA A 300 -11.07 26.29 -37.64
N GLN A 301 -11.65 26.84 -36.57
CA GLN A 301 -12.92 26.36 -36.02
C GLN A 301 -14.08 26.55 -37.01
N ARG A 302 -14.17 27.71 -37.68
CA ARG A 302 -15.21 27.97 -38.71
C ARG A 302 -15.07 27.05 -39.91
N SER A 303 -13.85 26.73 -40.32
CA SER A 303 -13.57 25.79 -41.43
C SER A 303 -13.82 24.32 -41.06
N GLY A 304 -14.06 24.03 -39.78
CA GLY A 304 -14.32 22.68 -39.27
C GLY A 304 -13.10 22.04 -38.61
N THR A 305 -13.34 21.33 -37.51
CA THR A 305 -12.31 20.60 -36.77
C THR A 305 -12.78 19.18 -36.46
N TYR A 306 -11.83 18.28 -36.29
CA TYR A 306 -12.04 16.85 -36.08
C TYR A 306 -11.38 16.39 -34.78
N ASP A 307 -11.88 15.30 -34.20
CA ASP A 307 -11.26 14.63 -33.05
C ASP A 307 -9.95 13.96 -33.42
N ILE A 308 -9.04 13.77 -32.46
CA ILE A 308 -7.81 13.00 -32.67
C ILE A 308 -8.15 11.64 -33.31
N PRO A 309 -7.53 11.27 -34.46
CA PRO A 309 -7.77 9.98 -35.09
C PRO A 309 -7.54 8.83 -34.10
N LYS A 310 -8.42 7.82 -34.14
CA LYS A 310 -8.41 6.72 -33.14
C LYS A 310 -7.03 6.06 -33.01
N TYR A 311 -6.36 5.79 -34.13
CA TYR A 311 -5.02 5.21 -34.15
C TYR A 311 -3.99 6.04 -33.36
N ILE A 312 -3.92 7.35 -33.65
CA ILE A 312 -3.06 8.30 -32.95
C ILE A 312 -3.44 8.36 -31.46
N LYS A 313 -4.73 8.44 -31.16
CA LYS A 313 -5.25 8.53 -29.80
C LYS A 313 -4.84 7.33 -28.95
N ASP A 314 -4.95 6.12 -29.49
CA ASP A 314 -4.59 4.88 -28.81
C ASP A 314 -3.08 4.81 -28.52
N LYS A 315 -2.24 5.23 -29.49
CA LYS A 315 -0.78 5.30 -29.33
C LYS A 315 -0.35 6.33 -28.29
N LEU A 316 -1.02 7.48 -28.23
CA LEU A 316 -0.59 8.60 -27.40
C LEU A 316 -1.26 8.66 -26.02
N ALA A 317 -2.38 7.96 -25.81
CA ALA A 317 -3.10 7.93 -24.54
C ALA A 317 -2.22 7.63 -23.30
N PRO A 318 -1.19 6.77 -23.35
CA PRO A 318 -0.31 6.52 -22.20
C PRO A 318 0.63 7.68 -21.84
N PHE A 319 0.86 8.61 -22.77
CA PHE A 319 1.89 9.66 -22.65
C PHE A 319 1.30 11.05 -22.30
N PHE A 320 -0.01 11.22 -22.47
CA PHE A 320 -0.70 12.50 -22.31
C PHE A 320 -1.88 12.40 -21.33
N PRO A 321 -2.17 13.46 -20.55
CA PRO A 321 -3.35 13.48 -19.69
C PRO A 321 -4.64 13.31 -20.48
N ARG A 322 -5.60 12.55 -19.94
CA ARG A 322 -6.92 12.33 -20.55
C ARG A 322 -7.66 13.64 -20.89
N GLY A 323 -7.46 14.70 -20.09
CA GLY A 323 -8.04 16.01 -20.35
C GLY A 323 -7.58 16.60 -21.68
N ILE A 324 -6.27 16.58 -21.93
CA ILE A 324 -5.67 17.06 -23.19
C ILE A 324 -6.15 16.23 -24.37
N MET A 325 -6.12 14.90 -24.24
CA MET A 325 -6.59 13.97 -25.28
C MET A 325 -8.08 14.12 -25.61
N ARG A 326 -8.86 14.78 -24.75
CA ARG A 326 -10.29 15.05 -24.95
C ARG A 326 -10.54 16.41 -25.59
N ILE A 327 -9.75 17.44 -25.25
CA ILE A 327 -9.95 18.80 -25.77
C ILE A 327 -9.22 19.05 -27.08
N ALA A 328 -8.16 18.30 -27.37
CA ALA A 328 -7.38 18.50 -28.58
C ALA A 328 -8.18 18.11 -29.83
N LYS A 329 -8.17 19.00 -30.81
CA LYS A 329 -8.81 18.82 -32.12
C LYS A 329 -7.78 19.03 -33.22
N TYR A 330 -8.08 18.61 -34.44
CA TYR A 330 -7.26 18.94 -35.60
C TYR A 330 -8.04 19.50 -36.78
N ALA A 331 -7.32 20.22 -37.64
CA ALA A 331 -7.78 20.68 -38.94
C ALA A 331 -6.69 20.44 -39.99
N ILE A 332 -7.05 20.51 -41.28
CA ILE A 332 -6.12 20.33 -42.40
C ILE A 332 -6.11 21.60 -43.26
N GLY A 333 -4.93 22.13 -43.54
CA GLY A 333 -4.73 23.30 -44.39
C GLY A 333 -4.99 24.63 -43.71
N ALA A 334 -4.56 25.71 -44.36
CA ALA A 334 -4.73 27.10 -43.92
C ALA A 334 -5.89 27.76 -44.68
N SER A 335 -6.81 28.41 -43.98
CA SER A 335 -8.00 29.05 -44.57
C SER A 335 -8.26 30.41 -43.90
N GLY A 336 -7.49 31.43 -44.31
CA GLY A 336 -7.66 32.82 -43.86
C GLY A 336 -6.62 33.81 -44.43
N MET A 337 -6.88 35.12 -44.31
CA MET A 337 -6.01 36.20 -44.82
C MET A 337 -4.91 36.64 -43.81
N LEU A 338 -5.21 36.56 -42.50
CA LEU A 338 -4.28 36.83 -41.37
C LEU A 338 -3.72 35.54 -40.75
N ASP A 339 -3.76 34.47 -41.52
CA ASP A 339 -3.55 33.10 -41.08
C ASP A 339 -2.06 32.86 -40.79
N VAL A 340 -1.70 32.76 -39.50
CA VAL A 340 -0.33 32.42 -39.03
C VAL A 340 0.11 31.09 -39.63
N GLN A 341 -0.86 30.21 -39.94
CA GLN A 341 -0.64 28.92 -40.56
C GLN A 341 -0.04 29.08 -41.98
N LYS A 342 -0.45 30.08 -42.76
CA LYS A 342 0.17 30.41 -44.08
C LYS A 342 1.65 30.80 -43.93
N LEU A 343 2.00 31.61 -42.93
CA LEU A 343 3.39 32.00 -42.69
C LEU A 343 4.23 30.83 -42.15
N ALA A 344 3.64 30.00 -41.27
CA ALA A 344 4.25 28.79 -40.74
C ALA A 344 4.52 27.73 -41.83
N PHE A 345 3.58 27.50 -42.75
CA PHE A 345 3.76 26.53 -43.82
C PHE A 345 4.72 27.02 -44.92
N LYS A 346 4.81 28.33 -45.13
CA LYS A 346 5.88 28.94 -45.96
C LYS A 346 7.27 28.72 -45.34
N SER A 347 7.38 28.65 -44.02
CA SER A 347 8.63 28.31 -43.31
C SER A 347 8.86 26.79 -43.13
N LYS A 348 8.23 25.96 -44.00
CA LYS A 348 8.39 24.50 -44.07
C LYS A 348 7.86 23.71 -42.86
N ARG A 349 7.05 24.30 -41.98
CA ARG A 349 6.41 23.56 -40.88
C ARG A 349 5.35 22.58 -41.39
N GLN A 350 5.24 21.43 -40.73
CA GLN A 350 4.27 20.36 -41.07
C GLN A 350 2.94 20.51 -40.31
N ALA A 351 2.98 21.13 -39.13
CA ALA A 351 1.81 21.48 -38.34
C ALA A 351 2.05 22.77 -37.52
N ILE A 352 0.98 23.32 -36.97
CA ILE A 352 0.99 24.41 -35.99
C ILE A 352 -0.15 24.24 -35.00
N VAL A 353 0.10 24.56 -33.72
CA VAL A 353 -0.95 24.55 -32.69
C VAL A 353 -1.48 25.94 -32.41
N LEU A 354 -2.81 26.05 -32.40
CA LEU A 354 -3.58 27.23 -32.08
C LEU A 354 -4.47 26.92 -30.88
N GLY A 355 -3.99 27.16 -29.66
CA GLY A 355 -4.70 26.76 -28.45
C GLY A 355 -4.83 25.23 -28.35
N ASN A 356 -6.04 24.70 -28.53
CA ASN A 356 -6.34 23.27 -28.53
C ASN A 356 -6.53 22.67 -29.93
N VAL A 357 -6.37 23.46 -31.00
CA VAL A 357 -6.52 22.98 -32.38
C VAL A 357 -5.16 22.85 -33.04
N ILE A 358 -4.82 21.65 -33.51
CA ILE A 358 -3.61 21.37 -34.28
C ILE A 358 -3.95 21.44 -35.77
N VAL A 359 -3.35 22.37 -36.49
CA VAL A 359 -3.56 22.54 -37.93
C VAL A 359 -2.41 21.88 -38.67
N PHE A 360 -2.70 20.78 -39.37
CA PHE A 360 -1.73 20.07 -40.19
C PHE A 360 -1.70 20.62 -41.60
N LYS A 361 -0.52 20.63 -42.22
CA LYS A 361 -0.34 21.07 -43.61
C LYS A 361 -1.07 20.15 -44.59
N ASN A 362 -1.02 18.84 -44.35
CA ASN A 362 -1.62 17.83 -45.20
C ASN A 362 -2.31 16.74 -44.36
N ARG A 363 -3.18 15.97 -45.02
CA ARG A 363 -3.96 14.90 -44.38
C ARG A 363 -3.08 13.75 -43.90
N GLN A 364 -2.02 13.41 -44.63
CA GLN A 364 -1.14 12.28 -44.32
C GLN A 364 -0.48 12.43 -42.95
N ASP A 365 0.06 13.62 -42.66
CA ASP A 365 0.65 13.95 -41.36
C ASP A 365 -0.40 13.89 -40.24
N ALA A 366 -1.60 14.44 -40.48
CA ALA A 366 -2.70 14.44 -39.51
C ALA A 366 -3.18 13.03 -39.15
N GLU A 367 -3.17 12.09 -40.09
CA GLU A 367 -3.75 10.76 -39.89
C GLU A 367 -2.73 9.71 -39.44
N ARG A 368 -1.42 9.91 -39.73
CA ARG A 368 -0.41 8.85 -39.56
C ARG A 368 0.80 9.23 -38.71
N ASN A 369 1.14 10.51 -38.60
CA ASN A 369 2.42 10.93 -38.01
C ASN A 369 2.35 11.07 -36.49
N VAL A 370 2.52 9.95 -35.77
CA VAL A 370 2.45 9.87 -34.29
C VAL A 370 3.47 10.80 -33.63
N GLY A 371 4.67 10.89 -34.19
CA GLY A 371 5.73 11.75 -33.65
C GLY A 371 5.42 13.23 -33.77
N LEU A 372 4.86 13.66 -34.90
CA LEU A 372 4.38 15.02 -35.07
C LEU A 372 3.24 15.31 -34.08
N TRP A 373 2.27 14.41 -33.94
CA TRP A 373 1.22 14.56 -32.93
C TRP A 373 1.76 14.68 -31.51
N ALA A 374 2.79 13.91 -31.14
CA ALA A 374 3.41 14.02 -29.82
C ALA A 374 4.08 15.39 -29.59
N HIS A 375 4.71 15.95 -30.62
CA HIS A 375 5.26 17.31 -30.60
C HIS A 375 4.14 18.33 -30.39
N GLU A 376 3.11 18.29 -31.25
CA GLU A 376 2.03 19.26 -31.23
C GLU A 376 1.15 19.15 -29.98
N LEU A 377 0.91 17.96 -29.44
CA LEU A 377 0.17 17.80 -28.18
C LEU A 377 0.93 18.35 -26.96
N GLU A 378 2.26 18.42 -27.00
CA GLU A 378 3.00 19.17 -25.99
C GLU A 378 2.71 20.67 -26.13
N HIS A 379 2.60 21.22 -27.33
CA HIS A 379 2.15 22.60 -27.50
C HIS A 379 0.72 22.82 -27.00
N VAL A 380 -0.20 21.85 -27.18
CA VAL A 380 -1.55 21.93 -26.59
C VAL A 380 -1.47 21.97 -25.05
N LEU A 381 -0.61 21.14 -24.44
CA LEU A 381 -0.32 21.20 -23.00
C LEU A 381 0.22 22.58 -22.58
N GLN A 382 1.10 23.18 -23.39
CA GLN A 382 1.67 24.50 -23.11
C GLN A 382 0.61 25.60 -23.19
N TYR A 383 -0.32 25.54 -24.15
CA TYR A 383 -1.47 26.44 -24.22
C TYR A 383 -2.43 26.24 -23.05
N ASP A 384 -2.71 25.01 -22.65
CA ASP A 384 -3.54 24.69 -21.48
C ASP A 384 -2.93 25.29 -20.20
N MET A 385 -1.60 25.26 -20.09
CA MET A 385 -0.88 25.79 -18.93
C MET A 385 -0.74 27.33 -18.94
N LEU A 386 -0.46 27.95 -20.09
CA LEU A 386 -0.11 29.38 -20.18
C LEU A 386 -1.28 30.28 -20.63
N GLY A 387 -2.28 29.71 -21.30
CA GLY A 387 -3.17 30.46 -22.18
C GLY A 387 -2.46 30.97 -23.45
N ILE A 388 -3.24 31.47 -24.41
CA ILE A 388 -2.72 31.95 -25.70
C ILE A 388 -1.77 33.15 -25.51
N ASP A 389 -2.14 34.08 -24.64
CA ASP A 389 -1.36 35.26 -24.31
C ASP A 389 -0.04 34.92 -23.60
N GLY A 390 -0.06 33.98 -22.65
CA GLY A 390 1.16 33.51 -21.98
C GLY A 390 2.09 32.74 -22.91
N PHE A 391 1.52 31.90 -23.78
CA PHE A 391 2.28 31.21 -24.83
C PHE A 391 2.94 32.22 -25.77
N ALA A 392 2.20 33.20 -26.29
CA ALA A 392 2.71 34.22 -27.19
C ALA A 392 3.87 35.00 -26.56
N GLN A 393 3.73 35.40 -25.28
CA GLN A 393 4.79 36.10 -24.53
C GLN A 393 6.07 35.28 -24.44
N ARG A 394 5.97 33.98 -24.16
CA ARG A 394 7.13 33.10 -24.12
C ARG A 394 7.72 32.86 -25.51
N TYR A 395 6.87 32.74 -26.53
CA TYR A 395 7.27 32.41 -27.90
C TYR A 395 8.04 33.52 -28.61
N VAL A 396 7.73 34.79 -28.33
CA VAL A 396 8.45 35.93 -28.96
C VAL A 396 9.85 36.14 -28.38
N GLN A 397 10.16 35.55 -27.23
CA GLN A 397 11.48 35.64 -26.61
C GLN A 397 12.43 34.60 -27.21
N PRO A 398 13.48 34.97 -27.97
CA PRO A 398 14.30 33.99 -28.69
C PRO A 398 14.90 32.88 -27.81
N GLY A 399 15.39 33.24 -26.61
CA GLY A 399 15.96 32.29 -25.66
C GLY A 399 14.95 31.34 -24.99
N LEU A 400 13.64 31.66 -25.03
CA LEU A 400 12.58 30.85 -24.42
C LEU A 400 11.70 30.16 -25.45
N ARG A 401 11.68 30.65 -26.69
CA ARG A 401 11.17 29.91 -27.84
C ARG A 401 12.02 28.67 -28.08
N GLY A 402 13.34 28.83 -28.04
CA GLY A 402 14.31 27.78 -28.34
C GLY A 402 14.36 27.45 -29.84
N SER A 403 14.99 26.32 -30.13
CA SER A 403 15.04 25.67 -31.44
C SER A 403 14.56 24.21 -31.27
N TYR A 404 14.59 23.41 -32.34
CA TYR A 404 14.30 21.98 -32.30
C TYR A 404 15.46 21.18 -31.65
N ASN A 405 15.82 21.54 -30.42
CA ASN A 405 16.73 20.79 -29.52
C ASN A 405 15.90 20.12 -28.41
N SER A 406 16.50 19.37 -27.47
CA SER A 406 15.74 18.75 -26.36
C SER A 406 15.76 19.58 -25.06
N ASP A 407 15.97 20.91 -25.13
CA ASP A 407 15.93 21.80 -23.96
C ASP A 407 14.49 22.08 -23.50
N ARG A 408 14.09 21.36 -22.45
CA ARG A 408 12.77 21.39 -21.79
C ARG A 408 12.36 22.75 -21.22
N ARG A 409 13.28 23.71 -21.13
CA ARG A 409 12.97 25.08 -20.66
C ARG A 409 12.39 25.95 -21.77
N THR A 410 12.51 25.52 -23.01
CA THR A 410 12.02 26.26 -24.19
C THR A 410 10.73 25.67 -24.75
N ILE A 411 9.93 26.47 -25.47
CA ILE A 411 8.67 26.02 -26.09
C ILE A 411 8.93 24.86 -27.06
N GLU A 412 9.81 25.06 -28.04
CA GLU A 412 10.09 24.07 -29.08
C GLU A 412 10.93 22.91 -28.55
N GLY A 413 11.79 23.16 -27.56
CA GLY A 413 12.65 22.13 -27.01
C GLY A 413 11.91 21.13 -26.10
N ALA A 414 10.92 21.59 -25.34
CA ALA A 414 10.02 20.71 -24.60
C ALA A 414 9.19 19.81 -25.53
N ALA A 415 8.66 20.38 -26.62
CA ALA A 415 7.87 19.63 -27.61
C ALA A 415 8.74 18.60 -28.37
N SER A 416 9.94 19.01 -28.78
CA SER A 416 10.94 18.12 -29.38
C SER A 416 11.32 16.99 -28.43
N ALA A 417 11.58 17.28 -27.15
CA ALA A 417 11.89 16.26 -26.15
C ALA A 417 10.72 15.30 -25.91
N ARG A 418 9.47 15.79 -25.90
CA ARG A 418 8.27 14.94 -25.80
C ARG A 418 8.19 14.00 -27.00
N ARG A 419 8.33 14.54 -28.21
CA ARG A 419 8.36 13.75 -29.44
C ARG A 419 9.45 12.70 -29.41
N GLU A 420 10.67 13.06 -29.05
CA GLU A 420 11.81 12.14 -28.99
C GLU A 420 11.50 10.96 -28.07
N VAL A 421 11.03 11.25 -26.85
CA VAL A 421 10.64 10.19 -25.91
C VAL A 421 9.52 9.33 -26.47
N VAL A 422 8.45 9.95 -26.97
CA VAL A 422 7.30 9.20 -27.48
C VAL A 422 7.78 8.30 -28.61
N CYS A 423 8.58 8.80 -29.54
CA CYS A 423 9.10 8.00 -30.65
C CYS A 423 10.18 6.98 -30.28
N GLN A 424 10.83 7.14 -29.12
CA GLN A 424 11.65 6.07 -28.55
C GLN A 424 10.80 4.95 -27.93
N LEU A 425 9.61 5.27 -27.44
CA LEU A 425 8.75 4.34 -26.67
C LEU A 425 7.55 3.81 -27.46
N THR A 426 7.18 4.44 -28.55
CA THR A 426 6.24 3.96 -29.55
C THR A 426 6.88 4.08 -30.92
N ASP A 427 6.60 3.11 -31.79
CA ASP A 427 6.88 3.28 -33.21
C ASP A 427 6.12 4.50 -33.74
N CYS A 428 6.87 5.49 -34.22
CA CYS A 428 6.38 6.74 -34.77
C CYS A 428 6.38 6.78 -36.30
N GLN A 429 6.81 5.69 -36.95
CA GLN A 429 6.82 5.58 -38.41
C GLN A 429 5.42 5.51 -39.00
#